data_AF-A0A959NG16-F1
#
_entry.id   AF-A0A959NG16-F1
#
_cell.length_a   1.000
_cell.length_b   1.000
_cell.length_c   1.000
_cell.angle_alpha   90.00
_cell.angle_beta   90.00
_cell.angle_gamma   90.00
#
_symmetry.space_group_name_H-M   'P 1'
#
loop_
_entity.id
_entity.type
_entity.pdbx_description
1 polymer ?
#
loop_
_entity_poly.entity_id
_entity_poly.type
_entity_poly.pdbx_seq_one_letter_code
_entity_poly.pdbx_strand_id
1 'polypeptide(L)'
;QYYEIDEKDSWVVAAAKKNIPIVVPGWEDSTTGNIFASYVVKGELQASTVKSGIEYMVWLTDWYKKNAGDKGVGFFQIGGGIAGDFPICVVPMMYQDLEWHDVPFWKYFCQISDSTTSFGSYSGAVPNEKITWGKLDIDTPKFIVESDATIVAPLIFAWILGW
;
A
#
# COMPACT_ATOMS: atom_id res chain seq x y z
N GLN A 1 -1.33 30.32 12.88
CA GLN A 1 -0.90 29.12 12.16
C GLN A 1 -1.92 28.93 11.06
N TYR A 2 -1.53 29.02 9.79
CA TYR A 2 -2.47 28.99 8.66
C TYR A 2 -2.28 27.67 7.91
N TYR A 3 -3.34 26.88 7.82
CA TYR A 3 -3.38 25.72 6.93
C TYR A 3 -3.59 26.20 5.49
N GLU A 4 -3.05 25.47 4.51
CA GLU A 4 -3.23 25.79 3.09
C GLU A 4 -4.64 25.43 2.57
N ILE A 5 -5.34 24.52 3.24
CA ILE A 5 -6.73 24.13 2.99
C ILE A 5 -7.51 23.98 4.30
N ASP A 6 -8.84 23.90 4.23
CA ASP A 6 -9.67 23.54 5.40
C ASP A 6 -9.31 22.12 5.86
N GLU A 7 -9.06 21.93 7.17
CA GLU A 7 -8.70 20.64 7.74
C GLU A 7 -9.74 19.55 7.45
N LYS A 8 -11.02 19.93 7.32
CA LYS A 8 -12.11 18.98 7.07
C LYS A 8 -11.99 18.32 5.69
N ASP A 9 -11.29 18.95 4.75
CA ASP A 9 -11.10 18.49 3.38
C ASP A 9 -9.80 17.68 3.22
N SER A 10 -9.02 17.49 4.30
CA SER A 10 -7.78 16.73 4.29
C SER A 10 -7.95 15.31 4.83
N TRP A 11 -7.87 14.31 3.94
CA TRP A 11 -7.88 12.90 4.33
C TRP A 11 -6.66 12.52 5.17
N VAL A 12 -5.51 13.19 4.99
CA VAL A 12 -4.28 12.97 5.78
C VAL A 12 -4.50 13.38 7.24
N VAL A 13 -5.15 14.52 7.47
CA VAL A 13 -5.53 14.97 8.82
C VAL A 13 -6.55 14.01 9.44
N ALA A 14 -7.53 13.53 8.66
CA ALA A 14 -8.50 12.55 9.13
C ALA A 14 -7.82 11.23 9.56
N ALA A 15 -6.88 10.72 8.74
CA ALA A 15 -6.09 9.53 9.06
C ALA A 15 -5.27 9.71 10.34
N ALA A 16 -4.60 10.86 10.50
CA ALA A 16 -3.84 11.19 11.71
C ALA A 16 -4.75 11.22 12.97
N LYS A 17 -5.91 11.88 12.89
CA LYS A 17 -6.90 11.93 13.99
C LYS A 17 -7.45 10.54 14.37
N LYS A 18 -7.48 9.61 13.41
CA LYS A 18 -7.93 8.22 13.61
C LYS A 18 -6.78 7.24 13.89
N ASN A 19 -5.54 7.72 13.97
CA ASN A 19 -4.35 6.91 14.13
C ASN A 19 -4.25 5.79 13.07
N ILE A 20 -4.62 6.10 11.83
CA ILE A 20 -4.49 5.20 10.68
C ILE A 20 -3.07 5.35 10.14
N PRO A 21 -2.26 4.27 10.12
CA PRO A 21 -0.92 4.33 9.56
C PRO A 21 -0.94 4.68 8.07
N ILE A 22 -0.05 5.57 7.66
CA ILE A 22 0.18 5.91 6.26
C ILE A 22 1.60 5.45 5.90
N VAL A 23 1.70 4.60 4.89
CA VAL A 23 2.97 4.10 4.36
C VAL A 23 3.14 4.65 2.95
N VAL A 24 4.15 5.49 2.74
CA VAL A 24 4.41 6.16 1.47
C VAL A 24 5.83 5.82 1.00
N PRO A 25 6.04 4.63 0.42
CA PRO A 25 7.32 4.31 -0.20
C PRO A 25 7.53 5.25 -1.40
N GLY A 26 8.76 5.71 -1.63
CA GLY A 26 9.07 6.64 -2.72
C GLY A 26 8.53 8.06 -2.53
N TRP A 27 8.20 8.48 -1.29
CA TRP A 27 7.68 9.83 -1.01
C TRP A 27 8.62 10.95 -1.47
N GLU A 28 9.92 10.66 -1.59
CA GLU A 28 10.92 11.58 -2.09
C GLU A 28 10.69 11.99 -3.55
N ASP A 29 10.02 11.16 -4.35
CA ASP A 29 9.60 11.46 -5.71
C ASP A 29 8.31 12.30 -5.71
N SER A 30 8.38 13.47 -5.08
CA SER A 30 7.25 14.38 -4.95
C SER A 30 7.70 15.83 -4.76
N THR A 31 6.75 16.78 -4.88
CA THR A 31 6.99 18.18 -4.51
C THR A 31 7.47 18.30 -3.05
N THR A 32 6.87 17.53 -2.13
CA THR A 32 7.30 17.49 -0.72
C THR A 32 8.72 16.98 -0.59
N GLY A 33 9.10 15.95 -1.34
CA GLY A 33 10.47 15.42 -1.39
C GLY A 33 11.49 16.46 -1.87
N ASN A 34 11.18 17.17 -2.95
CA ASN A 34 12.02 18.25 -3.48
C ASN A 34 12.21 19.39 -2.47
N ILE A 35 11.12 19.83 -1.84
CA ILE A 35 11.16 20.85 -0.78
C ILE A 35 12.05 20.35 0.36
N PHE A 36 11.81 19.13 0.86
CA PHE A 36 12.57 18.56 1.97
C PHE A 36 14.07 18.45 1.64
N ALA A 37 14.44 17.95 0.46
CA ALA A 37 15.83 17.89 0.01
C ALA A 37 16.51 19.26 0.02
N SER A 38 15.80 20.34 -0.34
CA SER A 38 16.34 21.69 -0.27
C SER A 38 16.72 22.11 1.15
N TYR A 39 15.94 21.71 2.16
CA TYR A 39 16.22 21.98 3.57
C TYR A 39 17.38 21.14 4.11
N VAL A 40 17.56 19.92 3.58
CA VAL A 40 18.76 19.12 3.86
C VAL A 40 20.01 19.79 3.30
N VAL A 41 19.97 20.30 2.07
CA VAL A 41 21.09 21.04 1.44
C VAL A 41 21.42 22.32 2.22
N LYS A 42 20.42 23.00 2.79
CA LYS A 42 20.62 24.17 3.66
C LYS A 42 21.20 23.82 5.04
N GLY A 43 21.25 22.55 5.42
CA GLY A 43 21.65 22.10 6.75
C GLY A 43 20.58 22.34 7.83
N GLU A 44 19.33 22.58 7.43
CA GLU A 44 18.21 22.86 8.34
C GLU A 44 17.45 21.57 8.75
N LEU A 45 17.52 20.53 7.91
CA LEU A 45 16.96 19.22 8.19
C LEU A 45 17.99 18.11 7.95
N GLN A 46 17.78 16.96 8.59
CA GLN A 46 18.55 15.74 8.31
C GLN A 46 17.78 14.85 7.36
N ALA A 47 18.46 14.20 6.41
CA ALA A 47 17.83 13.26 5.48
C ALA A 47 17.05 12.14 6.20
N SER A 48 17.51 11.73 7.38
CA SER A 48 16.89 10.72 8.26
C SER A 48 15.68 11.19 9.05
N THR A 49 15.20 12.43 8.88
CA THR A 49 14.04 12.95 9.64
C THR A 49 12.75 12.20 9.26
N VAL A 50 12.66 11.70 8.03
CA VAL A 50 11.54 10.90 7.54
C VAL A 50 12.01 9.46 7.37
N LYS A 51 11.13 8.51 7.72
CA LYS A 51 11.40 7.09 7.58
C LYS A 51 11.65 6.71 6.13
N SER A 52 12.68 5.89 5.92
CA SER A 52 12.97 5.29 4.62
C SER A 52 11.98 4.16 4.27
N GLY A 53 11.96 3.76 2.99
CA GLY A 53 11.22 2.58 2.55
C GLY A 53 11.61 1.31 3.31
N ILE A 54 12.87 1.14 3.70
CA ILE A 54 13.31 -0.01 4.49
C ILE A 54 12.68 0.01 5.89
N GLU A 55 12.67 1.17 6.56
CA GLU A 55 12.01 1.30 7.87
C GLU A 55 10.50 1.06 7.78
N TYR A 56 9.86 1.48 6.70
CA TYR A 56 8.45 1.16 6.45
C TYR A 56 8.23 -0.34 6.27
N MET A 57 9.11 -1.05 5.54
CA MET A 57 8.98 -2.49 5.33
C MET A 57 9.16 -3.27 6.64
N VAL A 58 10.14 -2.90 7.47
CA VAL A 58 10.32 -3.48 8.80
C VAL A 58 9.10 -3.23 9.68
N TRP A 59 8.59 -2.00 9.70
CA TRP A 59 7.37 -1.67 10.44
C TRP A 59 6.16 -2.47 9.93
N LEU A 60 6.00 -2.60 8.61
CA LEU A 60 4.90 -3.32 7.98
C LEU A 60 4.96 -4.81 8.29
N THR A 61 6.17 -5.38 8.40
CA THR A 61 6.40 -6.77 8.82
C THR A 61 5.84 -7.03 10.21
N ASP A 62 6.20 -6.19 11.18
CA ASP A 62 5.69 -6.28 12.55
C ASP A 62 4.18 -6.03 12.61
N TRP A 63 3.68 -5.04 11.88
CA TRP A 63 2.26 -4.74 11.82
C TRP A 63 1.48 -5.91 11.23
N TYR A 64 1.93 -6.48 10.12
CA TYR A 64 1.24 -7.55 9.42
C TYR A 64 1.14 -8.80 10.31
N LYS A 65 2.24 -9.22 10.95
CA LYS A 65 2.22 -10.37 11.89
C LYS A 65 1.24 -10.19 13.05
N LYS A 66 1.10 -8.96 13.56
CA LYS A 66 0.18 -8.65 14.67
C LYS A 66 -1.29 -8.62 14.22
N ASN A 67 -1.56 -8.35 12.96
CA ASN A 67 -2.92 -8.12 12.45
C ASN A 67 -3.44 -9.28 11.58
N ALA A 68 -2.57 -10.11 11.01
CA ALA A 68 -2.92 -11.26 10.19
C ALA A 68 -3.26 -12.52 11.02
N GLY A 69 -4.09 -12.36 12.05
CA GLY A 69 -4.63 -13.48 12.85
C GLY A 69 -5.69 -14.29 12.09
N ASP A 70 -6.63 -14.92 12.80
CA ASP A 70 -7.59 -15.87 12.19
C ASP A 70 -8.41 -15.30 11.01
N LYS A 71 -8.87 -14.04 11.13
CA LYS A 71 -9.60 -13.35 10.06
C LYS A 71 -8.68 -12.89 8.91
N GLY A 72 -7.37 -12.82 9.18
CA GLY A 72 -6.31 -12.28 8.34
C GLY A 72 -6.53 -10.85 7.87
N VAL A 73 -5.72 -10.44 6.89
CA VAL A 73 -5.75 -9.09 6.31
C VAL A 73 -6.13 -9.18 4.83
N GLY A 74 -7.06 -8.32 4.42
CA GLY A 74 -7.42 -8.13 3.01
C GLY A 74 -6.63 -7.00 2.36
N PHE A 75 -6.29 -7.18 1.10
CA PHE A 75 -5.57 -6.20 0.29
C PHE A 75 -6.50 -5.62 -0.77
N PHE A 76 -6.90 -4.36 -0.62
CA PHE A 76 -7.72 -3.64 -1.59
C PHE A 76 -6.88 -2.57 -2.28
N GLN A 77 -6.57 -2.79 -3.54
CA GLN A 77 -5.67 -2.00 -4.36
C GLN A 77 -6.45 -1.13 -5.34
N ILE A 78 -6.11 0.15 -5.40
CA ILE A 78 -6.60 1.07 -6.43
C ILE A 78 -5.39 1.50 -7.26
N GLY A 79 -5.39 1.15 -8.55
CA GLY A 79 -4.25 1.34 -9.44
C GLY A 79 -3.19 0.25 -9.30
N GLY A 80 -1.92 0.64 -9.42
CA GLY A 80 -0.76 -0.25 -9.44
C GLY A 80 0.51 0.42 -8.90
N GLY A 81 1.66 -0.03 -9.39
CA GLY A 81 2.96 0.51 -9.04
C GLY A 81 3.32 0.32 -7.56
N ILE A 82 4.15 1.23 -7.05
CA ILE A 82 4.75 1.10 -5.71
C ILE A 82 3.70 1.00 -4.59
N ALA A 83 2.53 1.64 -4.75
CA ALA A 83 1.44 1.59 -3.77
C ALA A 83 0.80 0.19 -3.64
N GLY A 84 0.83 -0.62 -4.70
CA GLY A 84 0.39 -2.02 -4.67
C GLY A 84 1.54 -2.97 -4.30
N ASP A 85 2.68 -2.82 -4.97
CA ASP A 85 3.78 -3.80 -4.89
C ASP A 85 4.52 -3.75 -3.56
N PHE A 86 4.81 -2.55 -3.05
CA PHE A 86 5.58 -2.41 -1.81
C PHE A 86 4.88 -3.12 -0.64
N PRO A 87 3.61 -2.85 -0.32
CA PRO A 87 3.00 -3.50 0.84
C PRO A 87 2.68 -4.98 0.61
N ILE A 88 2.30 -5.41 -0.60
CA ILE A 88 1.96 -6.83 -0.84
C ILE A 88 3.20 -7.74 -0.73
N CYS A 89 4.40 -7.19 -0.97
CA CYS A 89 5.67 -7.90 -0.86
C CYS A 89 6.12 -8.18 0.59
N VAL A 90 5.41 -7.69 1.61
CA VAL A 90 5.72 -8.01 3.01
C VAL A 90 5.66 -9.52 3.29
N VAL A 91 4.69 -10.22 2.69
CA VAL A 91 4.50 -11.67 2.85
C VAL A 91 5.61 -12.49 2.20
N PRO A 92 5.93 -12.32 0.91
CA PRO A 92 7.03 -13.06 0.29
C PRO A 92 8.38 -12.72 0.92
N MET A 93 8.61 -11.47 1.35
CA MET A 93 9.85 -11.13 2.05
C MET A 93 9.97 -11.90 3.36
N MET A 94 8.91 -11.98 4.18
CA MET A 94 8.94 -12.82 5.38
C MET A 94 9.12 -14.31 5.08
N TYR A 95 8.46 -14.82 4.04
CA TYR A 95 8.49 -16.26 3.74
C TYR A 95 9.79 -16.72 3.06
N GLN A 96 10.28 -15.95 2.09
CA GLN A 96 11.43 -16.31 1.24
C GLN A 96 12.74 -15.76 1.77
N ASP A 97 12.78 -14.48 2.16
CA ASP A 97 14.03 -13.81 2.55
C ASP A 97 14.35 -13.98 4.05
N LEU A 98 13.32 -14.01 4.91
CA LEU A 98 13.47 -14.31 6.34
C LEU A 98 13.27 -15.80 6.67
N GLU A 99 12.87 -16.62 5.68
CA GLU A 99 12.62 -18.06 5.83
C GLU A 99 11.59 -18.40 6.93
N TRP A 100 10.63 -17.51 7.19
CA TRP A 100 9.54 -17.76 8.13
C TRP A 100 8.41 -18.51 7.43
N HIS A 101 8.26 -19.80 7.74
CA HIS A 101 7.29 -20.66 7.06
C HIS A 101 5.88 -20.63 7.67
N ASP A 102 5.70 -19.98 8.82
CA ASP A 102 4.42 -19.80 9.50
C ASP A 102 3.75 -18.44 9.18
N VAL A 103 4.10 -17.84 8.04
CA VAL A 103 3.59 -16.53 7.61
C VAL A 103 2.21 -16.68 6.96
N PRO A 104 1.16 -16.00 7.47
CA PRO A 104 -0.16 -16.05 6.86
C PRO A 104 -0.21 -15.26 5.54
N PHE A 105 -0.71 -15.89 4.47
CA PHE A 105 -1.01 -15.20 3.21
C PHE A 105 -2.13 -14.16 3.38
N TRP A 106 -2.19 -13.19 2.47
CA TRP A 106 -3.30 -12.23 2.41
C TRP A 106 -4.62 -13.00 2.22
N LYS A 107 -5.66 -12.68 3.00
CA LYS A 107 -6.94 -13.43 3.00
C LYS A 107 -7.94 -12.96 1.95
N TYR A 108 -7.67 -11.82 1.32
CA TYR A 108 -8.50 -11.25 0.26
C TYR A 108 -7.62 -10.38 -0.61
N PHE A 109 -7.86 -10.39 -1.92
CA PHE A 109 -7.25 -9.47 -2.86
C PHE A 109 -8.30 -8.89 -3.79
N CYS A 110 -8.34 -7.57 -3.93
CA CYS A 110 -9.05 -6.91 -5.01
C CYS A 110 -8.21 -5.79 -5.56
N GLN A 111 -8.17 -5.69 -6.89
CA GLN A 111 -7.49 -4.61 -7.58
C GLN A 111 -8.43 -3.95 -8.56
N ILE A 112 -8.52 -2.62 -8.50
CA ILE A 112 -9.07 -1.81 -9.58
C ILE A 112 -7.89 -1.33 -10.41
N SER A 113 -7.85 -1.65 -11.69
CA SER A 113 -6.76 -1.26 -12.58
C SER A 113 -7.24 -1.22 -14.02
N ASP A 114 -6.78 -0.25 -14.80
CA ASP A 114 -6.95 -0.19 -16.25
C ASP A 114 -5.73 -0.76 -17.00
N SER A 115 -4.69 -1.17 -16.26
CA SER A 115 -3.50 -1.81 -16.84
C SER A 115 -3.88 -3.17 -17.41
N THR A 116 -3.68 -3.33 -18.71
CA THR A 116 -3.80 -4.64 -19.36
C THR A 116 -2.67 -5.57 -18.91
N THR A 117 -2.97 -6.86 -18.80
CA THR A 117 -1.96 -7.91 -18.65
C THR A 117 -1.05 -7.92 -19.88
N SER A 118 0.06 -7.19 -19.85
CA SER A 118 1.07 -7.28 -20.90
C SER A 118 2.48 -7.03 -20.37
N PHE A 119 3.45 -7.57 -21.12
CA PHE A 119 4.91 -7.45 -20.98
C PHE A 119 5.50 -7.63 -19.56
N GLY A 120 4.87 -8.42 -18.68
CA GLY A 120 5.45 -8.74 -17.38
C GLY A 120 5.52 -7.56 -16.41
N SER A 121 4.61 -6.58 -16.54
CA SER A 121 4.51 -5.49 -15.56
C SER A 121 3.92 -5.99 -14.23
N TYR A 122 4.53 -5.59 -13.11
CA TYR A 122 4.02 -5.92 -11.78
C TYR A 122 2.59 -5.39 -11.53
N SER A 123 2.28 -4.20 -12.07
CA SER A 123 0.96 -3.55 -12.00
C SER A 123 -0.16 -4.34 -12.68
N GLY A 124 0.18 -5.09 -13.74
CA GLY A 124 -0.75 -5.94 -14.50
C GLY A 124 -0.60 -7.44 -14.20
N ALA A 125 0.17 -7.82 -13.17
CA ALA A 125 0.41 -9.23 -12.87
C ALA A 125 -0.89 -9.95 -12.52
N VAL A 126 -1.23 -10.98 -13.31
CA VAL A 126 -2.41 -11.83 -13.07
C VAL A 126 -2.38 -12.45 -11.68
N PRO A 127 -3.55 -12.76 -11.10
CA PRO A 127 -3.60 -13.30 -9.73
C PRO A 127 -2.80 -14.60 -9.55
N ASN A 128 -2.61 -15.41 -10.60
CA ASN A 128 -1.79 -16.61 -10.57
C ASN A 128 -0.30 -16.32 -10.28
N GLU A 129 0.24 -15.22 -10.78
CA GLU A 129 1.62 -14.80 -10.49
C GLU A 129 1.77 -14.45 -9.00
N LYS A 130 0.73 -13.86 -8.39
CA LYS A 130 0.72 -13.54 -6.95
C LYS A 130 0.72 -14.81 -6.08
N ILE A 131 0.18 -15.93 -6.57
CA ILE A 131 0.25 -17.23 -5.89
C ILE A 131 1.66 -17.81 -5.99
N THR A 132 2.29 -17.78 -7.17
CA THR A 132 3.65 -18.34 -7.35
C THR A 132 4.69 -17.61 -6.51
N TRP A 133 4.50 -16.32 -6.27
CA TRP A 133 5.36 -15.55 -5.35
C TRP A 133 5.04 -15.79 -3.87
N GLY A 134 4.01 -16.57 -3.52
CA GLY A 134 3.59 -16.74 -2.13
C GLY A 134 2.99 -15.47 -1.52
N LYS A 135 2.36 -14.61 -2.34
CA LYS A 135 1.59 -13.46 -1.83
C LYS A 135 0.19 -13.92 -1.40
N LEU A 136 -0.45 -14.75 -2.23
CA LEU A 136 -1.81 -15.25 -2.03
C LEU A 136 -1.82 -16.78 -1.95
N ASP A 137 -2.69 -17.35 -1.12
CA ASP A 137 -3.03 -18.77 -1.17
C ASP A 137 -3.85 -19.09 -2.43
N ILE A 138 -3.82 -20.35 -2.90
CA ILE A 138 -4.61 -20.81 -4.05
C ILE A 138 -6.11 -20.54 -3.85
N ASP A 139 -6.59 -20.70 -2.62
CA ASP A 139 -8.00 -20.52 -2.25
C ASP A 139 -8.34 -19.08 -1.85
N THR A 140 -7.37 -18.16 -1.87
CA THR A 140 -7.62 -16.74 -1.55
C THR A 140 -8.62 -16.13 -2.54
N PRO A 141 -9.74 -15.55 -2.07
CA PRO A 141 -10.64 -14.77 -2.91
C PRO A 141 -9.90 -13.59 -3.53
N LYS A 142 -9.88 -13.54 -4.85
CA LYS A 142 -9.10 -12.59 -5.64
C LYS A 142 -9.91 -12.07 -6.81
N PHE A 143 -9.99 -10.75 -6.93
CA PHE A 143 -10.80 -10.06 -7.94
C PHE A 143 -9.99 -8.96 -8.63
N ILE A 144 -10.17 -8.82 -9.94
CA ILE A 144 -9.63 -7.69 -10.70
C ILE A 144 -10.81 -6.99 -11.37
N VAL A 145 -10.93 -5.69 -11.16
CA VAL A 145 -11.89 -4.81 -11.80
C VAL A 145 -11.12 -4.01 -12.85
N GLU A 146 -11.27 -4.41 -14.10
CA GLU A 146 -10.64 -3.75 -15.26
C GLU A 146 -11.41 -2.45 -15.59
N SER A 147 -11.06 -1.35 -14.92
CA SER A 147 -11.72 -0.06 -15.10
C SER A 147 -10.93 1.10 -14.51
N ASP A 148 -11.29 2.31 -14.90
CA ASP A 148 -10.82 3.54 -14.26
C ASP A 148 -11.36 3.62 -12.82
N ALA A 149 -10.46 3.84 -11.86
CA ALA A 149 -10.79 3.95 -10.45
C ALA A 149 -11.81 5.05 -10.14
N THR A 150 -11.81 6.15 -10.90
CA THR A 150 -12.74 7.27 -10.72
C THR A 150 -14.19 6.89 -10.98
N ILE A 151 -14.43 5.82 -11.74
CA ILE A 151 -15.77 5.29 -12.02
C ILE A 151 -16.18 4.30 -10.94
N VAL A 152 -15.35 3.29 -10.68
CA VAL A 152 -15.76 2.12 -9.89
C VAL A 152 -15.49 2.24 -8.39
N ALA A 153 -14.44 2.95 -7.96
CA ALA A 153 -14.13 3.08 -6.54
C ALA A 153 -15.24 3.79 -5.75
N PRO A 154 -15.82 4.91 -6.25
CA PRO A 154 -16.96 5.55 -5.57
C PRO A 154 -18.18 4.64 -5.44
N LEU A 155 -18.47 3.82 -6.46
CA LEU A 155 -19.60 2.87 -6.43
C LEU A 155 -19.40 1.76 -5.40
N ILE A 156 -18.19 1.20 -5.33
CA ILE A 156 -17.82 0.19 -4.33
C ILE A 156 -17.94 0.78 -2.92
N PHE A 157 -17.39 1.97 -2.69
CA PHE A 157 -17.44 2.62 -1.38
C PHE A 157 -18.87 3.01 -1.00
N ALA A 158 -19.69 3.51 -1.93
CA ALA A 158 -21.09 3.81 -1.67
C ALA A 158 -21.85 2.56 -1.19
N TRP A 159 -21.64 1.42 -1.86
CA TRP A 159 -22.29 0.16 -1.49
C TRP A 159 -21.82 -0.37 -0.13
N ILE A 160 -20.52 -0.31 0.16
CA ILE A 160 -19.96 -0.86 1.41
C ILE A 160 -20.22 0.05 2.61
N LEU A 161 -20.16 1.37 2.43
CA LEU A 161 -20.29 2.35 3.50
C LEU A 161 -21.74 2.79 3.73
N GLY A 162 -22.69 2.37 2.87
CA GLY A 162 -24.11 2.66 3.00
C GLY A 162 -24.44 4.12 2.70
N TRP A 163 -23.87 4.65 1.61
CA TRP A 163 -24.07 6.03 1.19
C TRP A 163 -25.38 6.25 0.45
#